data_AF-A0A9D4A3W7-F1
#
_entry.id   AF-A0A9D4A3W7-F1
#
_cell.length_a   1.000
_cell.length_b   1.000
_cell.length_c   1.000
_cell.angle_alpha   90.00
_cell.angle_beta   90.00
_cell.angle_gamma   90.00
#
_symmetry.space_group_name_H-M   'P 1'
#
loop_
_entity.id
_entity.type
_entity.pdbx_description
1 polymer ?
#
loop_
_entity_poly.entity_id
_entity_poly.type
_entity_poly.pdbx_seq_one_letter_code
_entity_poly.pdbx_strand_id
1 'polypeptide(L)'
;MDACYVSAHSGIENLIDRSLIYVSQNQIAVHDLLQQMGWNVVCKESPLEPKRRSRLWIPNDIYDVLIENTKMMPLINPNVHMKTRPKINLEVNMMTRMKPQW
;
A
#
# COMPACT_ATOMS: atom_id res chain seq x y z
N MET A 1 -26.62 -13.80 6.10
CA MET A 1 -25.23 -13.88 5.63
C MET A 1 -25.13 -13.03 4.39
N ASP A 2 -24.33 -11.97 4.43
CA ASP A 2 -24.21 -11.05 3.31
C ASP A 2 -23.51 -11.73 2.14
N ALA A 3 -24.02 -11.55 0.92
CA ALA A 3 -23.47 -12.14 -0.30
C ALA A 3 -21.97 -11.82 -0.48
N CYS A 4 -21.52 -10.66 0.00
CA CYS A 4 -20.13 -10.21 -0.07
C CYS A 4 -19.15 -11.10 0.72
N TYR A 5 -19.59 -11.69 1.84
CA TYR A 5 -18.73 -12.56 2.64
C TYR A 5 -18.45 -13.88 1.90
N VAL A 6 -19.49 -14.47 1.32
CA VAL A 6 -19.40 -15.72 0.57
C VAL A 6 -18.51 -15.54 -0.67
N SER A 7 -18.67 -14.43 -1.40
CA SER A 7 -17.84 -14.16 -2.58
C SER A 7 -16.36 -13.93 -2.25
N ALA A 8 -16.08 -13.23 -1.14
CA ALA A 8 -14.70 -12.98 -0.72
C ALA A 8 -14.03 -14.27 -0.24
N HIS A 9 -14.75 -15.10 0.51
CA HIS A 9 -14.26 -16.38 1.00
C HIS A 9 -13.88 -17.32 -0.14
N SER A 10 -14.77 -17.53 -1.11
CA SER A 10 -14.48 -18.36 -2.29
C SER A 10 -13.35 -17.80 -3.15
N GLY A 11 -13.19 -16.48 -3.20
CA GLY A 11 -12.05 -15.85 -3.87
C GLY A 11 -10.72 -16.18 -3.20
N ILE A 12 -10.66 -16.10 -1.86
CA ILE A 12 -9.46 -16.40 -1.07
C ILE A 12 -9.10 -17.89 -1.17
N GLU A 13 -10.08 -18.79 -1.04
CA GLU A 13 -9.85 -20.23 -1.19
C GLU A 13 -9.24 -20.57 -2.55
N ASN A 14 -9.79 -20.03 -3.64
CA ASN A 14 -9.24 -20.24 -4.98
C ASN A 14 -7.79 -19.77 -5.14
N LEU A 15 -7.38 -18.69 -4.46
CA LEU A 15 -6.00 -18.21 -4.49
C LEU A 15 -5.06 -19.12 -3.68
N ILE A 16 -5.54 -19.71 -2.59
CA ILE A 16 -4.80 -20.70 -1.78
C ILE A 16 -4.64 -22.00 -2.59
N ASP A 17 -5.71 -22.52 -3.20
CA ASP A 17 -5.69 -23.75 -3.99
C ASP A 17 -4.73 -23.67 -5.18
N ARG A 18 -4.55 -22.47 -5.73
CA ARG A 18 -3.60 -22.19 -6.82
C ARG A 18 -2.18 -21.87 -6.34
N SER A 19 -1.92 -21.95 -5.03
CA SER A 19 -0.64 -21.58 -4.40
C SER A 19 -0.19 -20.15 -4.72
N LEU A 20 -1.14 -19.26 -5.00
CA LEU A 20 -0.87 -17.85 -5.33
C LEU A 20 -0.73 -16.99 -4.07
N ILE A 21 -1.40 -17.40 -3.00
CA ILE A 21 -1.25 -16.82 -1.67
C ILE A 21 -1.15 -17.94 -0.63
N TYR A 22 -0.50 -17.63 0.47
CA TYR A 22 -0.41 -18.48 1.64
C TYR A 22 -0.92 -17.71 2.85
N VAL A 23 -1.86 -18.28 3.59
CA VAL A 23 -2.43 -17.66 4.78
C VAL A 23 -1.94 -18.42 6.00
N SER A 24 -1.32 -17.71 6.95
CA SER A 24 -0.88 -18.26 8.23
C SER A 24 -1.26 -17.32 9.35
N GLN A 25 -2.06 -17.81 10.31
CA GLN A 25 -2.54 -17.06 11.48
C GLN A 25 -3.09 -15.68 11.08
N ASN A 26 -2.28 -14.63 11.19
CA ASN A 26 -2.62 -13.24 10.93
C ASN A 26 -1.82 -12.63 9.76
N GLN A 27 -1.24 -13.46 8.90
CA GLN A 27 -0.41 -13.06 7.78
C GLN A 27 -0.90 -13.69 6.48
N ILE A 28 -0.86 -12.90 5.40
CA ILE A 28 -1.06 -13.35 4.04
C ILE A 28 0.26 -13.11 3.32
N ALA A 29 0.92 -14.19 2.91
CA ALA A 29 2.04 -14.14 1.98
C ALA A 29 1.50 -14.28 0.55
N VAL A 30 2.03 -13.49 -0.37
CA VAL A 30 1.68 -13.51 -1.79
C VAL A 30 2.87 -14.06 -2.55
N HIS A 31 2.64 -14.93 -3.52
CA HIS A 31 3.70 -15.48 -4.36
C HIS A 31 4.44 -14.35 -5.13
N ASP A 32 5.77 -14.41 -5.23
CA ASP A 32 6.61 -13.34 -5.79
C ASP A 32 6.15 -12.86 -7.17
N LEU A 33 5.74 -13.77 -8.05
CA LEU A 33 5.21 -13.42 -9.38
C LEU A 33 3.91 -12.60 -9.31
N LEU A 34 2.99 -12.96 -8.41
CA LEU A 34 1.74 -12.23 -8.22
C LEU A 34 2.01 -10.87 -7.58
N GLN A 35 2.97 -10.81 -6.66
CA GLN A 35 3.44 -9.56 -6.07
C GLN A 35 4.04 -8.62 -7.13
N GLN A 36 4.95 -9.12 -7.98
CA GLN A 36 5.54 -8.37 -9.09
C GLN A 36 4.48 -7.91 -10.10
N MET A 37 3.51 -8.76 -10.42
CA MET A 37 2.40 -8.40 -11.29
C MET A 37 1.56 -7.26 -10.67
N GLY A 38 1.20 -7.38 -9.39
CA GLY A 38 0.46 -6.35 -8.67
C GLY A 38 1.22 -5.02 -8.63
N TRP A 39 2.53 -5.07 -8.40
CA TRP A 39 3.41 -3.90 -8.46
C TRP A 39 3.41 -3.25 -9.85
N ASN A 40 3.55 -4.05 -10.90
CA ASN A 40 3.56 -3.54 -12.26
C ASN A 40 2.24 -2.86 -12.62
N VAL A 41 1.11 -3.40 -12.19
CA VAL A 41 -0.21 -2.78 -12.41
C VAL A 41 -0.27 -1.40 -11.75
N VAL A 42 0.08 -1.31 -10.48
CA VAL A 42 0.04 -0.04 -9.73
C VAL A 42 1.04 0.98 -10.29
N CYS A 43 2.24 0.55 -10.68
CA CYS A 43 3.24 1.41 -11.31
C CYS A 43 2.76 1.96 -12.66
N LYS A 44 1.99 1.18 -13.43
CA LYS A 44 1.43 1.61 -14.72
C LYS A 44 0.31 2.64 -14.60
N GLU A 45 -0.39 2.72 -13.46
CA GLU A 45 -1.44 3.73 -13.24
C GLU A 45 -0.88 5.15 -13.37
N SER A 46 0.33 5.36 -12.87
CA SER A 46 1.08 6.60 -13.04
C SER A 46 2.58 6.31 -12.98
N PRO A 47 3.24 6.11 -14.14
CA PRO A 47 4.65 5.74 -14.17
C PRO A 47 5.55 6.84 -13.58
N LEU A 48 5.22 8.10 -13.85
CA LEU A 48 6.04 9.27 -13.51
C LEU A 48 5.63 9.95 -12.20
N GLU A 49 4.36 9.80 -11.78
CA GLU A 49 3.85 10.50 -10.59
C GLU A 49 3.29 9.50 -9.57
N PRO A 50 4.14 8.95 -8.67
CA PRO A 50 3.71 7.99 -7.66
C PRO A 50 2.50 8.45 -6.84
N LYS A 51 2.39 9.75 -6.52
CA LYS A 51 1.26 10.33 -5.79
C LYS A 51 -0.11 10.14 -6.42
N ARG A 52 -0.16 9.85 -7.73
CA ARG A 52 -1.40 9.63 -8.48
C ARG A 52 -1.78 8.15 -8.57
N ARG A 53 -0.92 7.25 -8.12
CA ARG A 53 -1.23 5.82 -8.04
C ARG A 53 -2.26 5.59 -6.93
N SER A 54 -3.13 4.62 -7.12
CA SER A 54 -4.13 4.19 -6.14
C SER A 54 -3.49 3.71 -4.84
N ARG A 55 -2.27 3.18 -4.92
CA ARG A 55 -1.50 2.62 -3.80
C ARG A 55 -0.01 2.97 -3.94
N LEU A 56 0.64 3.24 -2.81
CA LEU A 56 2.09 3.42 -2.73
C LEU A 56 2.69 2.23 -1.96
N TRP A 57 3.71 1.62 -2.54
CA TRP A 57 4.34 0.42 -1.95
C TRP A 57 5.86 0.55 -1.82
N ILE A 58 6.48 1.43 -2.61
CA ILE A 58 7.92 1.71 -2.55
C ILE A 58 8.16 2.70 -1.41
N PRO A 59 8.97 2.36 -0.39
CA PRO A 59 9.20 3.24 0.75
C PRO A 59 9.73 4.62 0.37
N ASN A 60 10.56 4.71 -0.68
CA ASN A 60 11.06 5.98 -1.19
C ASN A 60 9.93 6.84 -1.80
N ASP A 61 9.09 6.25 -2.64
CA ASP A 61 7.91 6.95 -3.20
C ASP A 61 6.97 7.42 -2.09
N ILE A 62 6.76 6.60 -1.05
CA ILE A 62 5.96 6.98 0.12
C ILE A 62 6.60 8.19 0.82
N TYR A 63 7.90 8.13 1.09
CA TYR A 63 8.63 9.21 1.73
C TYR A 63 8.59 10.51 0.92
N ASP A 64 8.82 10.44 -0.39
CA ASP A 64 8.80 11.58 -1.29
C ASP A 64 7.42 12.22 -1.33
N VAL A 65 6.36 11.42 -1.46
CA VAL A 65 4.97 11.91 -1.44
C VAL A 65 4.62 12.51 -0.07
N LEU A 66 5.07 11.93 1.04
CA LEU A 66 4.83 12.46 2.38
C LEU A 66 5.57 13.79 2.60
N ILE A 67 6.82 13.91 2.15
CA ILE A 67 7.58 15.15 2.24
C ILE A 67 7.00 16.24 1.35
N GLU A 68 6.61 15.93 0.11
CA GLU A 68 5.96 16.91 -0.78
C GLU A 68 4.70 17.47 -0.12
N ASN A 69 3.87 16.59 0.47
CA ASN A 69 2.68 16.99 1.21
C ASN A 69 2.99 17.80 2.48
N THR A 70 4.10 17.50 3.17
CA THR A 70 4.51 18.21 4.39
C THR A 70 5.13 19.58 4.09
N LYS A 71 5.84 19.72 2.96
CA LYS A 71 6.37 21.01 2.47
C LYS A 71 5.28 22.02 2.11
N MET A 72 4.05 21.56 1.85
CA MET A 72 2.89 22.44 1.73
C MET A 72 2.38 23.00 3.07
N MET A 73 2.89 22.54 4.22
CA MET A 73 2.71 23.22 5.50
C MET A 73 3.93 24.11 5.77
N PRO A 74 3.80 25.45 5.72
CA PRO A 74 4.88 26.30 6.19
C PRO A 74 5.02 26.07 7.69
N LEU A 75 6.26 25.93 8.17
CA LEU A 75 6.71 26.01 9.58
C LEU A 75 7.11 24.73 10.35
N ILE A 76 7.68 23.68 9.73
CA ILE A 76 8.47 22.70 10.52
C ILE A 76 9.82 22.39 9.85
N ASN A 77 10.88 22.70 10.59
CA ASN A 77 12.30 22.70 10.26
C ASN A 77 12.80 21.43 9.53
N PRO A 78 13.47 21.54 8.37
CA PRO A 78 13.91 20.38 7.57
C PRO A 78 15.14 19.63 8.13
N ASN A 79 15.65 20.00 9.31
CA ASN A 79 16.95 19.53 9.79
C ASN A 79 16.86 18.52 10.94
N VAL A 80 16.11 17.43 10.76
CA VAL A 80 16.27 16.22 11.58
C VAL A 80 16.94 15.15 10.75
N HIS A 81 18.27 15.07 10.88
CA HIS A 81 19.05 13.94 10.41
C HIS A 81 18.62 12.68 11.17
N MET A 82 17.66 11.94 10.63
CA MET A 82 17.11 10.74 11.26
C MET A 82 18.04 9.53 11.01
N LYS A 83 18.99 9.32 11.93
CA LYS A 83 19.84 8.12 12.00
C LYS A 83 19.10 6.85 12.48
N THR A 84 17.77 6.89 12.54
CA THR A 84 16.93 5.79 12.97
C THR A 84 15.81 5.65 11.96
N ARG A 85 15.61 4.42 11.44
CA ARG A 85 14.42 4.09 10.63
C ARG A 85 13.21 4.62 11.42
N PRO A 86 12.45 5.60 10.90
CA PRO A 86 11.20 5.95 11.56
C PRO A 86 10.39 4.67 11.59
N LYS A 87 10.06 4.19 12.79
CA LYS A 87 8.88 3.35 12.95
C LYS A 87 7.75 4.23 12.45
N ILE A 88 7.29 3.94 11.25
CA ILE A 88 6.16 4.61 10.64
C ILE A 88 4.96 4.20 11.50
N ASN A 89 4.67 5.01 12.52
CA ASN A 89 3.43 4.88 13.27
C ASN A 89 2.38 5.53 12.37
N LEU A 90 1.91 4.76 11.38
CA LEU A 90 0.81 5.19 10.53
C LEU A 90 -0.42 5.30 11.42
N GLU A 91 -0.66 6.48 11.97
CA GLU A 91 -2.00 6.82 12.41
C GLU A 91 -2.93 6.59 11.22
N VAL A 92 -3.98 5.82 11.48
CA VAL A 92 -4.97 5.28 10.54
C VAL A 92 -5.57 6.36 9.61
N ASN A 93 -5.45 7.65 9.99
CA ASN A 93 -5.97 8.80 9.26
C ASN A 93 -5.23 9.17 7.95
N MET A 94 -4.05 8.59 7.65
CA MET A 94 -3.45 8.78 6.31
C MET A 94 -4.20 8.01 5.22
N MET A 95 -4.80 6.86 5.55
CA MET A 95 -5.53 6.03 4.57
C MET A 95 -6.88 6.63 4.17
N THR A 96 -7.49 7.44 5.04
CA THR A 96 -8.78 8.12 4.76
C THR A 96 -8.72 9.16 3.65
N ARG A 97 -7.52 9.58 3.21
CA ARG A 97 -7.34 10.48 2.07
C ARG A 97 -7.18 9.74 0.73
N MET A 98 -7.04 8.42 0.73
CA MET A 98 -7.10 7.63 -0.49
C MET A 98 -8.56 7.56 -0.95
N LYS A 99 -8.84 8.10 -2.14
CA LYS A 99 -10.19 7.99 -2.71
C LYS A 99 -10.49 6.52 -3.04
N PRO A 100 -11.59 5.93 -2.54
CA PRO A 100 -12.02 4.63 -3.01
C PRO A 100 -12.39 4.74 -4.51
N GLN A 101 -11.85 3.82 -5.31
CA GLN A 101 -12.12 3.69 -6.75
C GLN A 101 -13.03 2.47 -7.01
N TRP A 102 -14.12 2.36 -6.25
CA TRP A 102 -15.21 1.44 -6.51
C TRP A 102 -16.54 2.19 -6.46
#